data_AF-A0A0W0YPU6-F1
#
_entry.id   AF-A0A0W0YPU6-F1
#
_cell.length_a   1.000
_cell.length_b   1.000
_cell.length_c   1.000
_cell.angle_alpha   90.00
_cell.angle_beta   90.00
_cell.angle_gamma   90.00
#
_symmetry.space_group_name_H-M   'P 1'
#
loop_
_entity.id
_entity.type
_entity.pdbx_description
1 polymer ?
#
loop_
_entity_poly.entity_id
_entity_poly.type
_entity_poly.pdbx_seq_one_letter_code
_entity_poly.pdbx_strand_id
1 'polypeptide(L)'
;MITARLSTSKNRIDNFTSTMIILIPILIQHHTCLKKKMTKLALLDVDDTLLYGPEGDINTALVDELINAGIVDVYLFTNMDLRDVRIYGNTGAPRSRYDLVEYLISRGLNVLGAVTPADKFFSPQEATPGVAYRTLYNPLMKKRRAQQSPLDLTNIADSDTLDYTYGDLKWKRASNLMAEQSALTEGQQADIACVGLRLINNKTREKGAFLTQTEAAEFFAMPGNCQNYSLILDPNPADIVTLVGGHNKDPKGLMIEHFLTLSDDTEFYFFDDRSTHIAGVQRAIDYYNSTSNKPVKLSTCLMPSELSAAMDDTQRLEYKRCLAAPDAQLSPSFLLQVLTHPAVKAIGAVLLLAGVAGIIVGTCGLAGVAVGISALFAKILIGVGAGTTIASGIGFFASSKLSKDEVNEAHPLPQPLS
;
A
#
# COMPACT_ATOMS: atom_id res chain seq x y z
N MET A 1 -50.09 62.83 11.45
CA MET A 1 -49.25 63.14 10.26
C MET A 1 -47.84 62.63 10.50
N ILE A 2 -47.59 61.33 10.35
CA ILE A 2 -46.24 60.73 10.23
C ILE A 2 -46.42 59.47 9.36
N THR A 3 -46.02 59.55 8.10
CA THR A 3 -45.90 58.41 7.19
C THR A 3 -44.42 58.34 6.82
N ALA A 4 -43.70 57.36 7.38
CA ALA A 4 -42.28 57.18 7.10
C ALA A 4 -41.94 55.71 6.84
N ARG A 5 -41.31 55.51 5.67
CA ARG A 5 -40.25 54.53 5.35
C ARG A 5 -40.57 53.04 5.47
N LEU A 6 -41.01 52.48 4.34
CA LEU A 6 -40.75 51.09 3.92
C LEU A 6 -40.30 51.10 2.45
N SER A 7 -39.02 51.37 2.19
CA SER A 7 -38.49 51.43 0.81
C SER A 7 -37.01 51.01 0.66
N THR A 8 -36.42 50.31 1.64
CA THR A 8 -34.98 49.99 1.61
C THR A 8 -34.65 48.49 1.61
N SER A 9 -35.61 47.57 1.73
CA SER A 9 -35.29 46.13 1.73
C SER A 9 -35.25 45.47 0.35
N LYS A 10 -35.95 46.02 -0.65
CA LYS A 10 -36.02 45.42 -2.00
C LYS A 10 -34.66 45.49 -2.73
N ASN A 11 -33.97 46.63 -2.67
CA ASN A 11 -32.67 46.80 -3.33
C ASN A 11 -31.52 45.98 -2.69
N ARG A 12 -31.69 45.45 -1.47
CA ARG A 12 -30.66 44.60 -0.82
C ARG A 12 -30.74 43.14 -1.26
N ILE A 13 -31.92 42.66 -1.63
CA ILE A 13 -32.12 41.28 -2.09
C ILE A 13 -31.58 41.15 -3.53
N ASP A 14 -31.87 42.11 -4.41
CA ASP A 14 -31.46 42.07 -5.82
C ASP A 14 -29.92 42.12 -6.03
N ASN A 15 -29.20 42.80 -5.13
CA ASN A 15 -27.73 42.81 -5.14
C ASN A 15 -27.11 41.51 -4.61
N PHE A 16 -27.79 40.79 -3.71
CA PHE A 16 -27.28 39.53 -3.16
C PHE A 16 -27.44 38.39 -4.18
N THR A 17 -28.59 38.34 -4.88
CA THR A 17 -28.84 37.36 -5.95
C THR A 17 -27.89 37.56 -7.13
N SER A 18 -27.66 38.82 -7.54
CA SER A 18 -26.77 39.11 -8.67
C SER A 18 -25.29 38.81 -8.35
N THR A 19 -24.84 39.00 -7.11
CA THR A 19 -23.46 38.68 -6.70
C THR A 19 -23.24 37.16 -6.57
N MET A 20 -24.22 36.40 -6.08
CA MET A 20 -24.13 34.92 -6.05
C MET A 20 -24.17 34.29 -7.45
N ILE A 21 -24.94 34.84 -8.38
CA ILE A 21 -25.01 34.34 -9.77
C ILE A 21 -23.67 34.52 -10.52
N ILE A 22 -22.84 35.50 -10.12
CA ILE A 22 -21.51 35.72 -10.72
C ILE A 22 -20.42 34.92 -9.99
N LEU A 23 -20.53 34.71 -8.68
CA LEU A 23 -19.56 33.94 -7.90
C LEU A 23 -19.61 32.43 -8.18
N ILE A 24 -20.79 31.86 -8.46
CA ILE A 24 -20.93 30.41 -8.71
C ILE A 24 -20.20 29.98 -9.99
N PRO A 25 -20.34 30.65 -11.15
CA PRO A 25 -19.58 30.33 -12.35
C PRO A 25 -18.07 30.53 -12.17
N ILE A 26 -17.63 31.56 -11.42
CA ILE A 26 -16.21 31.82 -11.15
C ILE A 26 -15.62 30.75 -10.21
N LEU A 27 -16.36 30.31 -9.19
CA LEU A 27 -15.99 29.17 -8.33
C LEU A 27 -15.98 27.85 -9.10
N ILE A 28 -16.92 27.65 -10.03
CA ILE A 28 -16.97 26.47 -10.91
C ILE A 28 -15.83 26.52 -11.95
N GLN A 29 -15.50 27.69 -12.52
CA GLN A 29 -14.38 27.89 -13.44
C GLN A 29 -13.02 27.78 -12.75
N HIS A 30 -12.89 28.26 -11.50
CA HIS A 30 -11.67 28.04 -10.70
C HIS A 30 -11.55 26.60 -10.21
N HIS A 31 -12.64 25.88 -9.94
CA HIS A 31 -12.57 24.44 -9.61
C HIS A 31 -12.35 23.54 -10.83
N THR A 32 -12.68 24.01 -12.04
CA THR A 32 -12.33 23.33 -13.30
C THR A 32 -10.98 23.79 -13.86
N CYS A 33 -10.34 24.78 -13.23
CA CYS A 33 -8.97 25.19 -13.51
C CYS A 33 -8.02 24.06 -13.06
N LEU A 34 -7.68 23.21 -14.02
CA LEU A 34 -6.60 22.21 -13.99
C LEU A 34 -6.69 21.25 -12.80
N LYS A 35 -7.74 20.40 -12.77
CA LYS A 35 -7.59 19.10 -12.09
C LYS A 35 -6.46 18.35 -12.78
N LYS A 36 -5.24 18.46 -12.24
CA LYS A 36 -4.10 17.63 -12.60
C LYS A 36 -4.61 16.19 -12.60
N LYS A 37 -4.57 15.54 -13.77
CA LYS A 37 -4.98 14.15 -13.90
C LYS A 37 -4.07 13.34 -12.98
N MET A 38 -4.64 12.73 -11.95
CA MET A 38 -3.89 11.85 -11.07
C MET A 38 -3.33 10.69 -11.89
N THR A 39 -2.07 10.35 -11.64
CA THR A 39 -1.45 9.18 -12.25
C THR A 39 -2.12 7.94 -11.67
N LYS A 40 -2.53 7.02 -12.52
CA LYS A 40 -3.10 5.73 -12.11
C LYS A 40 -2.02 4.68 -12.21
N LEU A 41 -1.78 3.96 -11.12
CA LEU A 41 -0.68 3.01 -11.05
C LEU A 41 -1.14 1.71 -10.42
N ALA A 42 -0.93 0.59 -11.11
CA ALA A 42 -1.17 -0.73 -10.53
C ALA A 42 0.10 -1.26 -9.88
N LEU A 43 -0.06 -1.81 -8.68
CA LEU A 43 0.96 -2.45 -7.88
C LEU A 43 0.57 -3.93 -7.79
N LEU A 44 1.25 -4.76 -8.58
CA LEU A 44 0.86 -6.15 -8.79
C LEU A 44 1.77 -7.06 -7.99
N ASP A 45 1.23 -7.79 -7.01
CA ASP A 45 1.95 -8.96 -6.53
C ASP A 45 2.16 -9.96 -7.68
N VAL A 46 3.25 -10.73 -7.60
CA VAL A 46 3.63 -11.65 -8.68
C VAL A 46 3.21 -13.08 -8.34
N ASP A 47 3.56 -13.58 -7.17
CA ASP A 47 3.46 -15.00 -6.84
C ASP A 47 2.05 -15.32 -6.34
N ASP A 48 1.38 -16.29 -6.95
CA ASP A 48 -0.01 -16.66 -6.64
C ASP A 48 -1.03 -15.51 -6.85
N THR A 49 -0.61 -14.45 -7.56
CA THR A 49 -1.45 -13.29 -7.95
C THR A 49 -1.42 -13.05 -9.45
N LEU A 50 -0.22 -12.98 -10.04
CA LEU A 50 -0.05 -12.76 -11.48
C LEU A 50 0.52 -13.99 -12.18
N LEU A 51 1.39 -14.74 -11.50
CA LEU A 51 1.93 -16.03 -11.89
C LEU A 51 1.40 -17.13 -10.95
N TYR A 52 0.77 -18.14 -11.54
CA TYR A 52 0.22 -19.27 -10.82
C TYR A 52 0.91 -20.57 -11.19
N GLY A 53 1.09 -21.41 -10.18
CA GLY A 53 1.58 -22.77 -10.34
C GLY A 53 3.04 -22.88 -10.78
N PRO A 54 3.56 -24.11 -10.89
CA PRO A 54 4.97 -24.36 -11.21
C PRO A 54 5.33 -23.97 -12.66
N GLU A 55 4.35 -23.98 -13.56
CA GLU A 55 4.54 -23.62 -14.97
C GLU A 55 4.58 -22.09 -15.18
N GLY A 56 4.12 -21.31 -14.20
CA GLY A 56 4.08 -19.85 -14.28
C GLY A 56 3.01 -19.36 -15.25
N ASP A 57 1.79 -19.87 -15.09
CA ASP A 57 0.62 -19.44 -15.84
C ASP A 57 0.21 -18.03 -15.44
N ILE A 58 -0.14 -17.20 -16.42
CA ILE A 58 -0.39 -15.78 -16.18
C ILE A 58 -1.89 -15.54 -16.01
N ASN A 59 -2.26 -14.77 -14.99
CA ASN A 59 -3.62 -14.27 -14.82
C ASN A 59 -3.97 -13.21 -15.87
N THR A 60 -4.37 -13.69 -17.05
CA THR A 60 -4.75 -12.84 -18.18
C THR A 60 -6.02 -12.05 -17.94
N ALA A 61 -6.92 -12.53 -17.06
CA ALA A 61 -8.13 -11.81 -16.69
C ALA A 61 -7.80 -10.48 -16.01
N LEU A 62 -6.90 -10.47 -15.02
CA LEU A 62 -6.45 -9.24 -14.36
C LEU A 62 -5.80 -8.27 -15.36
N VAL A 63 -4.92 -8.79 -16.24
CA VAL A 63 -4.24 -7.98 -17.26
C VAL A 63 -5.24 -7.30 -18.20
N ASP A 64 -6.22 -8.04 -18.70
CA ASP A 64 -7.24 -7.50 -19.60
C ASP A 64 -8.10 -6.43 -18.90
N GLU A 65 -8.48 -6.63 -17.64
CA GLU A 65 -9.28 -5.65 -16.89
C GLU A 65 -8.51 -4.35 -16.58
N LEU A 66 -7.20 -4.43 -16.28
CA LEU A 66 -6.35 -3.25 -16.12
C LEU A 66 -6.30 -2.40 -17.40
N ILE A 67 -6.07 -3.05 -18.55
CA ILE A 67 -6.02 -2.38 -19.85
C ILE A 67 -7.38 -1.75 -20.19
N ASN A 68 -8.48 -2.48 -19.98
CA ASN A 68 -9.84 -1.99 -20.22
C ASN A 68 -10.19 -0.78 -19.33
N ALA A 69 -9.64 -0.71 -18.11
CA ALA A 69 -9.79 0.44 -17.22
C ALA A 69 -8.84 1.61 -17.55
N GLY A 70 -7.97 1.46 -18.55
CA GLY A 70 -6.97 2.46 -18.92
C GLY A 70 -5.82 2.60 -17.91
N ILE A 71 -5.57 1.57 -17.10
CA ILE A 71 -4.49 1.51 -16.12
C ILE A 71 -3.37 0.69 -16.74
N VAL A 72 -2.43 1.40 -17.37
CA VAL A 72 -1.36 0.77 -18.15
C VAL A 72 -0.02 0.82 -17.43
N ASP A 73 0.20 1.76 -16.52
CA ASP A 73 1.44 1.86 -15.76
C ASP A 73 1.41 0.88 -14.57
N VAL A 74 2.39 -0.02 -14.52
CA VAL A 74 2.45 -1.07 -13.50
C VAL A 74 3.83 -1.17 -12.86
N TYR A 75 3.86 -1.38 -11.54
CA TYR A 75 5.01 -1.94 -10.85
C TYR A 75 4.68 -3.36 -10.38
N LEU A 76 5.66 -4.25 -10.51
CA LEU A 76 5.59 -5.55 -9.87
C LEU A 76 6.05 -5.42 -8.42
N PHE A 77 5.35 -6.01 -7.48
CA PHE A 77 5.70 -6.07 -6.06
C PHE A 77 6.02 -7.52 -5.74
N THR A 78 7.28 -7.88 -5.58
CA THR A 78 7.64 -9.30 -5.44
C THR A 78 8.73 -9.51 -4.42
N ASN A 79 8.66 -10.65 -3.73
CA ASN A 79 9.72 -11.11 -2.82
C ASN A 79 10.81 -11.88 -3.58
N MET A 80 10.98 -11.62 -4.88
CA MET A 80 11.95 -12.31 -5.71
C MET A 80 13.38 -12.13 -5.20
N ASP A 81 14.21 -13.10 -5.54
CA ASP A 81 15.67 -13.07 -5.42
C ASP A 81 16.29 -13.25 -6.82
N LEU A 82 17.58 -13.55 -6.88
CA LEU A 82 18.26 -13.81 -8.15
C LEU A 82 18.10 -15.25 -8.67
N ARG A 83 17.27 -16.10 -8.04
CA ARG A 83 17.20 -17.53 -8.35
C ARG A 83 16.84 -17.82 -9.81
N ASP A 84 15.97 -17.02 -10.43
CA ASP A 84 15.62 -17.19 -11.84
C ASP A 84 16.88 -17.16 -12.73
N VAL A 85 17.82 -16.27 -12.44
CA VAL A 85 19.07 -16.11 -13.21
C VAL A 85 19.87 -17.41 -13.18
N ARG A 86 19.93 -18.06 -12.01
CA ARG A 86 20.68 -19.30 -11.84
C ARG A 86 20.10 -20.43 -12.70
N ILE A 87 18.78 -20.56 -12.73
CA ILE A 87 18.09 -21.71 -13.34
C ILE A 87 17.59 -21.46 -14.77
N TYR A 88 17.80 -20.25 -15.31
CA TYR A 88 17.36 -19.89 -16.65
C TYR A 88 17.89 -20.87 -17.70
N GLY A 89 17.05 -21.27 -18.65
CA GLY A 89 17.42 -22.22 -19.70
C GLY A 89 17.43 -23.70 -19.27
N ASN A 90 17.22 -24.01 -17.99
CA ASN A 90 16.98 -25.40 -17.57
C ASN A 90 15.61 -25.88 -18.03
N THR A 91 15.53 -27.13 -18.51
CA THR A 91 14.25 -27.78 -18.81
C THR A 91 13.38 -27.83 -17.55
N GLY A 92 12.14 -27.33 -17.66
CA GLY A 92 11.19 -27.29 -16.54
C GLY A 92 11.44 -26.18 -15.52
N ALA A 93 12.34 -25.23 -15.79
CA ALA A 93 12.42 -24.01 -14.99
C ALA A 93 11.09 -23.24 -15.09
N PRO A 94 10.59 -22.69 -13.97
CA PRO A 94 9.40 -21.84 -13.99
C PRO A 94 9.66 -20.60 -14.85
N ARG A 95 8.58 -19.97 -15.33
CA ARG A 95 8.66 -18.69 -16.05
C ARG A 95 9.43 -17.67 -15.22
N SER A 96 10.45 -17.06 -15.82
CA SER A 96 11.24 -16.02 -15.16
C SER A 96 10.43 -14.72 -15.01
N ARG A 97 10.76 -13.88 -14.02
CA ARG A 97 10.15 -12.55 -13.89
C ARG A 97 10.46 -11.67 -15.11
N TYR A 98 11.60 -11.88 -15.75
CA TYR A 98 11.93 -11.20 -17.00
C TYR A 98 10.94 -11.57 -18.11
N ASP A 99 10.62 -12.86 -18.30
CA ASP A 99 9.67 -13.30 -19.33
C ASP A 99 8.24 -12.84 -19.03
N LEU A 100 7.87 -12.75 -17.74
CA LEU A 100 6.62 -12.11 -17.33
C LEU A 100 6.59 -10.63 -17.74
N VAL A 101 7.64 -9.86 -17.45
CA VAL A 101 7.71 -8.43 -17.82
C VAL A 101 7.55 -8.24 -19.33
N GLU A 102 8.25 -9.02 -20.13
CA GLU A 102 8.13 -8.98 -21.60
C GLU A 102 6.71 -9.33 -22.06
N TYR A 103 6.07 -10.33 -21.44
CA TYR A 103 4.67 -10.66 -21.72
C TYR A 103 3.75 -9.47 -21.43
N LEU A 104 3.85 -8.85 -20.25
CA LEU A 104 2.99 -7.71 -19.87
C LEU A 104 3.18 -6.53 -20.83
N ILE A 105 4.42 -6.23 -21.22
CA ILE A 105 4.74 -5.21 -22.22
C ILE A 105 4.09 -5.55 -23.57
N SER A 106 4.17 -6.81 -24.01
CA SER A 106 3.53 -7.25 -25.26
C SER A 106 2.00 -7.15 -25.25
N ARG A 107 1.38 -7.13 -24.06
CA ARG A 107 -0.07 -6.92 -23.87
C ARG A 107 -0.48 -5.45 -23.82
N GLY A 108 0.48 -4.51 -23.81
CA GLY A 108 0.22 -3.07 -23.78
C GLY A 108 0.32 -2.43 -22.40
N LEU A 109 0.84 -3.15 -21.40
CA LEU A 109 1.20 -2.55 -20.11
C LEU A 109 2.59 -1.91 -20.17
N ASN A 110 2.77 -0.82 -19.44
CA ASN A 110 4.05 -0.18 -19.20
C ASN A 110 4.60 -0.63 -17.84
N VAL A 111 5.48 -1.63 -17.86
CA VAL A 111 6.11 -2.15 -16.63
C VAL A 111 7.27 -1.24 -16.23
N LEU A 112 7.04 -0.42 -15.21
CA LEU A 112 8.00 0.60 -14.73
C LEU A 112 9.16 -0.01 -13.94
N GLY A 113 8.94 -1.17 -13.32
CA GLY A 113 9.96 -1.91 -12.59
C GLY A 113 9.37 -2.99 -11.69
N ALA A 114 10.24 -3.66 -10.93
CA ALA A 114 9.86 -4.58 -9.88
C ALA A 114 10.43 -4.07 -8.54
N VAL A 115 9.54 -3.73 -7.62
CA VAL A 115 9.85 -3.36 -6.24
C VAL A 115 9.97 -4.63 -5.43
N THR A 116 11.03 -4.70 -4.63
CA THR A 116 11.42 -5.88 -3.85
C THR A 116 11.81 -5.46 -2.43
N PRO A 117 11.91 -6.39 -1.46
CA PRO A 117 12.42 -6.07 -0.14
C PRO A 117 13.84 -5.49 -0.13
N ALA A 118 14.64 -5.78 -1.16
CA ALA A 118 15.99 -5.24 -1.27
C ALA A 118 16.02 -3.73 -1.56
N ASP A 119 14.98 -3.16 -2.20
CA ASP A 119 15.01 -1.77 -2.66
C ASP A 119 15.30 -0.75 -1.55
N LYS A 120 14.69 -0.93 -0.37
CA LYS A 120 14.81 0.01 0.75
C LYS A 120 16.26 0.18 1.25
N PHE A 121 17.05 -0.89 1.23
CA PHE A 121 18.41 -0.92 1.79
C PHE A 121 19.50 -1.16 0.74
N PHE A 122 19.15 -1.21 -0.56
CA PHE A 122 20.12 -1.47 -1.61
C PHE A 122 21.03 -0.26 -1.89
N SER A 123 20.45 0.92 -2.12
CA SER A 123 21.19 2.15 -2.38
C SER A 123 20.40 3.34 -1.82
N PRO A 124 20.70 3.78 -0.59
CA PRO A 124 20.03 4.94 0.01
C PRO A 124 20.15 6.21 -0.84
N GLN A 125 21.19 6.30 -1.68
CA GLN A 125 21.45 7.42 -2.58
C GLN A 125 20.63 7.36 -3.87
N GLU A 126 20.19 6.16 -4.28
CA GLU A 126 19.36 5.93 -5.47
C GLU A 126 17.97 5.49 -5.04
N ALA A 127 17.25 6.38 -4.35
CA ALA A 127 15.87 6.18 -3.96
C ALA A 127 14.96 6.24 -5.20
N THR A 128 15.00 5.19 -6.02
CA THR A 128 14.10 5.00 -7.17
C THR A 128 13.49 3.61 -7.08
N PRO A 129 12.16 3.45 -7.16
CA PRO A 129 11.54 2.14 -6.99
C PRO A 129 12.07 1.14 -8.02
N GLY A 130 12.36 -0.08 -7.59
CA GLY A 130 12.89 -1.15 -8.44
C GLY A 130 14.38 -1.02 -8.80
N VAL A 131 15.16 -0.25 -8.04
CA VAL A 131 16.61 -0.11 -8.24
C VAL A 131 17.35 -1.42 -8.07
N ALA A 132 16.96 -2.26 -7.10
CA ALA A 132 17.59 -3.56 -6.89
C ALA A 132 17.39 -4.46 -8.11
N TYR A 133 16.15 -4.55 -8.61
CA TYR A 133 15.82 -5.28 -9.83
C TYR A 133 16.61 -4.77 -11.05
N ARG A 134 16.62 -3.45 -11.29
CA ARG A 134 17.31 -2.87 -12.45
C ARG A 134 18.82 -3.07 -12.42
N THR A 135 19.43 -2.99 -11.24
CA THR A 135 20.89 -2.98 -11.08
C THR A 135 21.47 -4.37 -10.93
N LEU A 136 20.78 -5.25 -10.18
CA LEU A 136 21.29 -6.59 -9.85
C LEU A 136 20.71 -7.68 -10.74
N TYR A 137 19.39 -7.68 -10.95
CA TYR A 137 18.72 -8.78 -11.66
C TYR A 137 18.77 -8.63 -13.18
N ASN A 138 18.32 -7.48 -13.69
CA ASN A 138 18.09 -7.28 -15.12
C ASN A 138 19.35 -7.50 -16.00
N PRO A 139 20.53 -6.98 -15.65
CA PRO A 139 21.74 -7.18 -16.45
C PRO A 139 22.16 -8.66 -16.52
N LEU A 140 22.10 -9.36 -15.38
CA LEU A 140 22.44 -10.78 -15.30
C LEU A 140 21.46 -11.64 -16.11
N MET A 141 20.16 -11.37 -15.98
CA MET A 141 19.13 -12.12 -16.70
C MET A 141 19.22 -11.90 -18.21
N LYS A 142 19.42 -10.66 -18.68
CA LYS A 142 19.65 -10.38 -20.11
C LYS A 142 20.84 -11.16 -20.66
N LYS A 143 21.93 -11.25 -19.89
CA LYS A 143 23.11 -12.04 -20.27
C LYS A 143 22.79 -13.53 -20.36
N ARG A 144 22.10 -14.11 -19.37
CA ARG A 144 21.66 -15.52 -19.41
C ARG A 144 20.75 -15.82 -20.59
N ARG A 145 19.79 -14.93 -20.86
CA ARG A 145 18.89 -15.04 -22.02
C ARG A 145 19.63 -15.04 -23.34
N ALA A 146 20.65 -14.20 -23.50
CA ALA A 146 21.48 -14.20 -24.71
C ALA A 146 22.26 -15.52 -24.90
N GLN A 147 22.65 -16.17 -23.80
CA GLN A 147 23.42 -17.42 -23.83
C GLN A 147 22.56 -18.69 -23.90
N GLN A 148 21.28 -18.61 -23.54
CA GLN A 148 20.35 -19.75 -23.49
C GLN A 148 20.87 -20.91 -22.63
N SER A 149 21.56 -20.59 -21.54
CA SER A 149 22.17 -21.58 -20.64
C SER A 149 22.06 -21.17 -19.17
N PRO A 150 21.96 -22.14 -18.25
CA PRO A 150 21.99 -21.87 -16.82
C PRO A 150 23.33 -21.29 -16.38
N LEU A 151 23.35 -20.69 -15.18
CA LEU A 151 24.58 -20.23 -14.57
C LEU A 151 25.30 -21.40 -13.88
N ASP A 152 26.57 -21.62 -14.22
CA ASP A 152 27.42 -22.62 -13.56
C ASP A 152 28.02 -22.07 -12.26
N LEU A 153 27.29 -22.29 -11.16
CA LEU A 153 27.75 -21.89 -9.82
C LEU A 153 28.95 -22.70 -9.29
N THR A 154 29.41 -23.73 -9.99
CA THR A 154 30.56 -24.53 -9.55
C THR A 154 31.90 -23.87 -9.89
N ASN A 155 31.92 -22.99 -10.89
CA ASN A 155 33.12 -22.28 -11.31
C ASN A 155 33.08 -20.81 -10.86
N ILE A 156 33.42 -20.55 -9.60
CA ILE A 156 33.43 -19.19 -9.03
C ILE A 156 34.46 -18.25 -9.66
N ALA A 157 35.46 -18.78 -10.38
CA ALA A 157 36.42 -17.97 -11.13
C ALA A 157 35.83 -17.41 -12.43
N ASP A 158 34.69 -17.94 -12.89
CA ASP A 158 33.96 -17.33 -13.99
C ASP A 158 33.40 -15.97 -13.53
N SER A 159 33.59 -14.93 -14.36
CA SER A 159 33.17 -13.57 -14.04
C SER A 159 31.66 -13.49 -13.77
N ASP A 160 30.86 -14.30 -14.45
CA ASP A 160 29.40 -14.23 -14.37
C ASP A 160 28.91 -14.86 -13.08
N THR A 161 29.57 -15.94 -12.67
CA THR A 161 29.34 -16.57 -11.37
C THR A 161 29.74 -15.63 -10.24
N LEU A 162 30.88 -14.95 -10.35
CA LEU A 162 31.30 -13.99 -9.33
C LEU A 162 30.37 -12.76 -9.27
N ASP A 163 29.97 -12.21 -10.40
CA ASP A 163 29.01 -11.10 -10.50
C ASP A 163 27.66 -11.49 -9.89
N TYR A 164 27.16 -12.69 -10.20
CA TYR A 164 25.96 -13.23 -9.58
C TYR A 164 26.11 -13.38 -8.07
N THR A 165 27.21 -13.98 -7.59
CA THR A 165 27.43 -14.19 -6.15
C THR A 165 27.48 -12.88 -5.39
N TYR A 166 28.11 -11.85 -5.96
CA TYR A 166 28.16 -10.53 -5.34
C TYR A 166 26.83 -9.77 -5.44
N GLY A 167 26.09 -9.92 -6.56
CA GLY A 167 24.73 -9.43 -6.68
C GLY A 167 23.79 -10.06 -5.65
N ASP A 168 23.88 -11.37 -5.46
CA ASP A 168 23.09 -12.13 -4.47
C ASP A 168 23.44 -11.72 -3.04
N LEU A 169 24.73 -11.47 -2.74
CA LEU A 169 25.15 -10.86 -1.47
C LEU A 169 24.44 -9.52 -1.24
N LYS A 170 24.51 -8.59 -2.20
CA LYS A 170 23.91 -7.26 -2.06
C LYS A 170 22.39 -7.34 -1.88
N TRP A 171 21.73 -8.19 -2.66
CA TRP A 171 20.29 -8.42 -2.57
C TRP A 171 19.91 -8.97 -1.19
N LYS A 172 20.57 -10.03 -0.74
CA LYS A 172 20.29 -10.67 0.56
C LYS A 172 20.63 -9.76 1.73
N ARG A 173 21.71 -8.98 1.66
CA ARG A 173 22.01 -7.95 2.67
C ARG A 173 20.82 -7.02 2.84
N ALA A 174 20.33 -6.44 1.74
CA ALA A 174 19.26 -5.48 1.80
C ALA A 174 17.92 -6.11 2.25
N SER A 175 17.55 -7.26 1.70
CA SER A 175 16.35 -8.00 2.09
C SER A 175 16.39 -8.46 3.55
N ASN A 176 17.56 -8.89 4.06
CA ASN A 176 17.71 -9.28 5.46
C ASN A 176 17.51 -8.08 6.38
N LEU A 177 18.10 -6.92 6.08
CA LEU A 177 17.87 -5.71 6.89
C LEU A 177 16.39 -5.32 6.93
N MET A 178 15.67 -5.52 5.82
CA MET A 178 14.22 -5.30 5.80
C MET A 178 13.44 -6.32 6.63
N ALA A 179 13.82 -7.60 6.58
CA ALA A 179 13.23 -8.64 7.43
C ALA A 179 13.48 -8.34 8.92
N GLU A 180 14.71 -7.98 9.29
CA GLU A 180 15.08 -7.61 10.65
C GLU A 180 14.30 -6.38 11.12
N GLN A 181 14.17 -5.33 10.30
CA GLN A 181 13.35 -4.17 10.62
C GLN A 181 11.89 -4.53 10.88
N SER A 182 11.33 -5.45 10.09
CA SER A 182 9.93 -5.90 10.25
C SER A 182 9.68 -6.66 11.55
N ALA A 183 10.72 -7.28 12.12
CA ALA A 183 10.64 -8.00 13.38
C ALA A 183 10.62 -7.06 14.60
N LEU A 184 11.28 -5.90 14.51
CA LEU A 184 11.35 -4.90 15.58
C LEU A 184 9.96 -4.32 15.90
N THR A 185 9.72 -3.99 17.17
CA THR A 185 8.57 -3.15 17.54
C THR A 185 8.81 -1.70 17.15
N GLU A 186 7.73 -0.94 16.96
CA GLU A 186 7.81 0.48 16.60
C GLU A 186 8.72 1.25 17.58
N GLY A 187 9.71 1.96 17.05
CA GLY A 187 10.68 2.73 17.83
C GLY A 187 11.77 1.90 18.52
N GLN A 188 11.67 0.58 18.54
CA GLN A 188 12.75 -0.28 19.03
C GLN A 188 13.97 -0.15 18.12
N GLN A 189 15.15 -0.01 18.73
CA GLN A 189 16.42 0.00 18.02
C GLN A 189 17.14 -1.33 18.19
N ALA A 190 17.83 -1.79 17.14
CA ALA A 190 18.69 -2.97 17.20
C ALA A 190 19.89 -2.83 16.25
N ASP A 191 21.03 -3.31 16.71
CA ASP A 191 22.25 -3.40 15.91
C ASP A 191 22.31 -4.76 15.22
N ILE A 192 22.30 -4.75 13.89
CA ILE A 192 22.21 -5.95 13.05
C ILE A 192 23.51 -6.13 12.29
N ALA A 193 24.15 -7.29 12.46
CA ALA A 193 25.29 -7.69 11.64
C ALA A 193 24.83 -7.99 10.20
N CYS A 194 25.39 -7.27 9.23
CA CYS A 194 25.11 -7.50 7.82
C CYS A 194 25.73 -8.82 7.35
N VAL A 195 25.11 -9.46 6.36
CA VAL A 195 25.75 -10.60 5.70
C VAL A 195 26.92 -10.12 4.82
N GLY A 196 28.01 -10.89 4.82
CA GLY A 196 29.19 -10.71 3.98
C GLY A 196 29.54 -12.00 3.23
N LEU A 197 30.43 -11.89 2.24
CA LEU A 197 31.00 -13.05 1.55
C LEU A 197 32.17 -13.58 2.36
N ARG A 198 32.09 -14.85 2.76
CA ARG A 198 33.12 -15.52 3.56
C ARG A 198 33.66 -16.74 2.83
N LEU A 199 34.97 -16.90 2.85
CA LEU A 199 35.61 -18.13 2.38
C LEU A 199 35.23 -19.32 3.27
N ILE A 200 35.01 -20.47 2.65
CA ILE A 200 34.91 -21.75 3.35
C ILE A 200 35.80 -22.78 2.66
N ASN A 201 36.57 -23.54 3.44
CA ASN A 201 37.30 -24.68 2.93
C ASN A 201 36.32 -25.82 2.59
N ASN A 202 36.36 -26.33 1.37
CA ASN A 202 35.43 -27.35 0.89
C ASN A 202 35.57 -28.68 1.64
N LYS A 203 36.78 -29.02 2.10
CA LYS A 203 37.08 -30.28 2.79
C LYS A 203 36.87 -30.19 4.30
N THR A 204 37.44 -29.17 4.95
CA THR A 204 37.40 -29.04 6.42
C THR A 204 36.16 -28.31 6.92
N ARG A 205 35.45 -27.60 6.02
CA ARG A 205 34.34 -26.69 6.34
C ARG A 205 34.72 -25.52 7.27
N GLU A 206 36.02 -25.30 7.48
CA GLU A 206 36.53 -24.18 8.25
C GLU A 206 36.24 -22.87 7.52
N LYS A 207 35.73 -21.89 8.28
CA LYS A 207 35.41 -20.56 7.78
C LYS A 207 36.65 -19.66 7.81
N GLY A 208 36.98 -19.07 6.67
CA GLY A 208 38.10 -18.15 6.49
C GLY A 208 37.72 -16.68 6.65
N ALA A 209 38.45 -15.82 5.94
CA ALA A 209 38.24 -14.38 5.90
C ALA A 209 36.96 -13.99 5.15
N PHE A 210 36.43 -12.81 5.48
CA PHE A 210 35.46 -12.11 4.65
C PHE A 210 36.20 -11.44 3.49
N LEU A 211 35.63 -11.51 2.29
CA LEU A 211 36.22 -10.95 1.08
C LEU A 211 35.29 -9.93 0.41
N THR A 212 35.88 -8.87 -0.13
CA THR A 212 35.27 -8.01 -1.15
C THR A 212 35.20 -8.72 -2.50
N GLN A 213 34.48 -8.14 -3.47
CA GLN A 213 34.42 -8.70 -4.83
C GLN A 213 35.80 -8.80 -5.48
N THR A 214 36.64 -7.76 -5.33
CA THR A 214 38.00 -7.72 -5.88
C THR A 214 38.89 -8.77 -5.24
N GLU A 215 38.90 -8.87 -3.90
CA GLU A 215 39.69 -9.88 -3.19
C GLU A 215 39.24 -11.31 -3.53
N ALA A 216 37.94 -11.54 -3.72
CA ALA A 216 37.43 -12.82 -4.18
C ALA A 216 37.90 -13.14 -5.60
N ALA A 217 37.86 -12.19 -6.53
CA ALA A 217 38.37 -12.36 -7.89
C ALA A 217 39.86 -12.74 -7.88
N GLU A 218 40.67 -12.00 -7.13
CA GLU A 218 42.11 -12.24 -6.99
C GLU A 218 42.40 -13.61 -6.35
N PHE A 219 41.63 -13.98 -5.32
CA PHE A 219 41.79 -15.26 -4.64
C PHE A 219 41.48 -16.44 -5.57
N PHE A 220 40.37 -16.40 -6.30
CA PHE A 220 39.97 -17.50 -7.18
C PHE A 220 40.71 -17.53 -8.54
N ALA A 221 41.43 -16.46 -8.88
CA ALA A 221 42.37 -16.47 -10.01
C ALA A 221 43.59 -17.38 -9.75
N MET A 222 43.90 -17.72 -8.49
CA MET A 222 45.03 -18.59 -8.16
C MET A 222 44.72 -20.07 -8.46
N PRO A 223 45.62 -20.81 -9.14
CA PRO A 223 45.42 -22.23 -9.42
C PRO A 223 45.20 -23.06 -8.16
N GLY A 224 44.19 -23.93 -8.17
CA GLY A 224 43.88 -24.80 -7.02
C GLY A 224 42.82 -24.23 -6.06
N ASN A 225 42.54 -22.93 -6.08
CA ASN A 225 41.65 -22.32 -5.08
C ASN A 225 40.18 -22.67 -5.32
N CYS A 226 39.71 -22.70 -6.56
CA CYS A 226 38.32 -23.09 -6.87
C CYS A 226 38.00 -24.54 -6.46
N GLN A 227 38.99 -25.45 -6.44
CA GLN A 227 38.76 -26.83 -5.99
C GLN A 227 38.68 -26.92 -4.45
N ASN A 228 39.47 -26.10 -3.75
CA ASN A 228 39.64 -26.21 -2.30
C ASN A 228 38.73 -25.30 -1.49
N TYR A 229 38.19 -24.24 -2.09
CA TYR A 229 37.41 -23.23 -1.39
C TYR A 229 36.12 -22.89 -2.14
N SER A 230 35.14 -22.38 -1.41
CA SER A 230 33.91 -21.77 -1.92
C SER A 230 33.63 -20.46 -1.18
N LEU A 231 32.68 -19.69 -1.68
CA LEU A 231 32.10 -18.56 -0.96
C LEU A 231 30.76 -18.95 -0.34
N ILE A 232 30.54 -18.50 0.89
CA ILE A 232 29.25 -18.55 1.57
C ILE A 232 28.85 -17.15 2.03
N LEU A 233 27.56 -16.98 2.28
CA LEU A 233 27.05 -15.79 2.95
C LEU A 233 27.02 -16.06 4.46
N ASP A 234 27.67 -15.20 5.24
CA ASP A 234 27.78 -15.34 6.70
C ASP A 234 27.61 -13.97 7.36
N PRO A 235 27.03 -13.86 8.56
CA PRO A 235 26.97 -12.59 9.29
C PRO A 235 28.39 -12.05 9.56
N ASN A 236 28.64 -10.82 9.14
CA ASN A 236 29.91 -10.12 9.31
C ASN A 236 29.84 -9.21 10.54
N PRO A 237 30.50 -9.57 11.67
CA PRO A 237 30.44 -8.78 12.89
C PRO A 237 31.14 -7.41 12.79
N ALA A 238 31.95 -7.19 11.74
CA ALA A 238 32.60 -5.91 11.49
C ALA A 238 31.69 -4.92 10.72
N ASP A 239 30.54 -5.37 10.23
CA ASP A 239 29.62 -4.59 9.41
C ASP A 239 28.24 -4.58 10.07
N ILE A 240 28.01 -3.59 10.92
CA ILE A 240 26.80 -3.47 11.75
C ILE A 240 25.99 -2.27 11.27
N VAL A 241 24.67 -2.47 11.12
CA VAL A 241 23.71 -1.42 10.83
C VAL A 241 22.70 -1.34 11.98
N THR A 242 22.53 -0.14 12.53
CA THR A 242 21.47 0.13 13.50
C THR A 242 20.15 0.34 12.77
N LEU A 243 19.16 -0.50 13.08
CA LEU A 243 17.80 -0.40 12.56
C LEU A 243 16.85 0.14 13.62
N VAL A 244 15.78 0.80 13.18
CA VAL A 244 14.65 1.21 14.01
C VAL A 244 13.39 0.57 13.47
N GLY A 245 12.61 -0.07 14.33
CA GLY A 245 11.34 -0.68 13.96
C GLY A 245 10.33 0.37 13.49
N GLY A 246 9.67 0.06 12.37
CA GLY A 246 8.65 0.93 11.76
C GLY A 246 7.25 0.69 12.34
N HIS A 247 6.32 1.54 11.92
CA HIS A 247 4.90 1.38 12.22
C HIS A 247 4.30 0.12 11.59
N ASN A 248 4.88 -0.34 10.48
CA ASN A 248 4.44 -1.51 9.76
C ASN A 248 5.43 -2.66 9.87
N LYS A 249 4.88 -3.86 10.08
CA LYS A 249 5.65 -5.12 10.14
C LYS A 249 5.44 -5.99 8.91
N ASP A 250 4.50 -5.62 8.06
CA ASP A 250 4.24 -6.35 6.84
C ASP A 250 5.30 -6.02 5.78
N PRO A 251 5.94 -7.01 5.13
CA PRO A 251 6.96 -6.74 4.12
C PRO A 251 6.45 -5.89 2.95
N LYS A 252 5.24 -6.15 2.43
CA LYS A 252 4.67 -5.34 1.34
C LYS A 252 4.34 -3.93 1.82
N GLY A 253 3.81 -3.82 3.03
CA GLY A 253 3.60 -2.53 3.70
C GLY A 253 4.88 -1.69 3.79
N LEU A 254 5.99 -2.28 4.23
CA LEU A 254 7.30 -1.62 4.28
C LEU A 254 7.85 -1.26 2.89
N MET A 255 7.58 -2.07 1.86
CA MET A 255 7.94 -1.75 0.47
C MET A 255 7.17 -0.52 -0.02
N ILE A 256 5.87 -0.44 0.32
CA ILE A 256 5.01 0.70 0.00
C ILE A 256 5.46 1.96 0.73
N GLU A 257 5.82 1.89 2.01
CA GLU A 257 6.34 3.06 2.74
C GLU A 257 7.54 3.67 2.02
N HIS A 258 8.49 2.83 1.58
CA HIS A 258 9.62 3.30 0.79
C HIS A 258 9.17 3.90 -0.55
N PHE A 259 8.26 3.21 -1.26
CA PHE A 259 7.71 3.66 -2.53
C PHE A 259 7.02 5.04 -2.46
N LEU A 260 6.25 5.28 -1.40
CA LEU A 260 5.47 6.51 -1.23
C LEU A 260 6.32 7.76 -1.04
N THR A 261 7.55 7.62 -0.55
CA THR A 261 8.49 8.75 -0.45
C THR A 261 8.84 9.39 -1.80
N LEU A 262 8.47 8.72 -2.91
CA LEU A 262 8.86 9.07 -4.27
C LEU A 262 7.65 9.38 -5.18
N SER A 263 6.43 9.34 -4.63
CA SER A 263 5.19 9.45 -5.41
C SER A 263 4.31 10.60 -4.93
N ASP A 264 3.85 11.42 -5.88
CA ASP A 264 2.92 12.51 -5.64
C ASP A 264 1.64 12.32 -6.48
N ASP A 265 0.48 12.72 -5.96
CA ASP A 265 -0.81 12.76 -6.68
C ASP A 265 -1.15 11.48 -7.46
N THR A 266 -0.93 10.32 -6.84
CA THR A 266 -1.09 9.00 -7.46
C THR A 266 -2.27 8.23 -6.86
N GLU A 267 -2.97 7.52 -7.72
CA GLU A 267 -4.04 6.58 -7.41
C GLU A 267 -3.50 5.16 -7.60
N PHE A 268 -3.38 4.44 -6.50
CA PHE A 268 -2.82 3.10 -6.45
C PHE A 268 -3.90 2.03 -6.50
N TYR A 269 -3.64 0.99 -7.27
CA TYR A 269 -4.45 -0.23 -7.31
C TYR A 269 -3.56 -1.40 -6.91
N PHE A 270 -3.85 -2.03 -5.77
CA PHE A 270 -3.02 -3.11 -5.21
C PHE A 270 -3.75 -4.45 -5.27
N PHE A 271 -3.08 -5.45 -5.82
CA PHE A 271 -3.60 -6.81 -5.99
C PHE A 271 -2.64 -7.79 -5.32
N ASP A 272 -3.15 -8.62 -4.42
CA ASP A 272 -2.37 -9.60 -3.67
C ASP A 272 -3.30 -10.72 -3.19
N ASP A 273 -2.77 -11.94 -3.09
CA ASP A 273 -3.51 -13.13 -2.64
C ASP A 273 -3.62 -13.21 -1.11
N ARG A 274 -2.86 -12.38 -0.37
CA ARG A 274 -2.80 -12.42 1.09
C ARG A 274 -3.44 -11.18 1.69
N SER A 275 -4.49 -11.41 2.47
CA SER A 275 -5.18 -10.34 3.22
C SER A 275 -4.26 -9.61 4.21
N THR A 276 -3.21 -10.26 4.73
CA THR A 276 -2.20 -9.64 5.59
C THR A 276 -1.37 -8.60 4.86
N HIS A 277 -0.99 -8.87 3.61
CA HIS A 277 -0.26 -7.92 2.77
C HIS A 277 -1.14 -6.72 2.42
N ILE A 278 -2.41 -6.96 2.04
CA ILE A 278 -3.38 -5.88 1.78
C ILE A 278 -3.54 -4.98 3.00
N ALA A 279 -3.71 -5.56 4.20
CA ALA A 279 -3.80 -4.80 5.43
C ALA A 279 -2.49 -4.05 5.74
N GLY A 280 -1.34 -4.64 5.42
CA GLY A 280 -0.03 -3.99 5.49
C GLY A 280 0.04 -2.74 4.61
N VAL A 281 -0.28 -2.87 3.33
CA VAL A 281 -0.30 -1.75 2.37
C VAL A 281 -1.27 -0.65 2.80
N GLN A 282 -2.47 -1.02 3.26
CA GLN A 282 -3.45 -0.05 3.76
C GLN A 282 -2.89 0.76 4.94
N ARG A 283 -2.27 0.10 5.93
CA ARG A 283 -1.66 0.80 7.08
C ARG A 283 -0.55 1.77 6.65
N ALA A 284 0.28 1.39 5.69
CA ALA A 284 1.33 2.26 5.16
C ALA A 284 0.75 3.52 4.50
N ILE A 285 -0.28 3.35 3.67
CA ILE A 285 -0.97 4.45 2.99
C ILE A 285 -1.70 5.36 3.99
N ASP A 286 -2.40 4.79 4.98
CA ASP A 286 -3.10 5.55 6.01
C ASP A 286 -2.12 6.40 6.83
N TYR A 287 -0.98 5.83 7.22
CA TYR A 287 0.08 6.56 7.92
C TYR A 287 0.65 7.70 7.06
N TYR A 288 0.99 7.41 5.80
CA TYR A 288 1.47 8.42 4.86
C TYR A 288 0.44 9.54 4.66
N ASN A 289 -0.83 9.22 4.45
CA ASN A 289 -1.90 10.21 4.29
C ASN A 289 -2.15 11.04 5.55
N SER A 290 -1.85 10.52 6.74
CA SER A 290 -1.97 11.27 8.00
C SER A 290 -0.84 12.25 8.25
N THR A 291 0.32 12.05 7.60
CA THR A 291 1.55 12.83 7.83
C THR A 291 1.97 13.68 6.63
N SER A 292 1.54 13.32 5.42
CA SER A 292 1.84 14.01 4.17
C SER A 292 0.80 15.08 3.82
N ASN A 293 1.25 16.15 3.16
CA ASN A 293 0.36 17.15 2.55
C ASN A 293 -0.13 16.76 1.15
N LYS A 294 0.29 15.59 0.64
CA LYS A 294 -0.07 15.07 -0.68
C LYS A 294 -0.67 13.67 -0.53
N PRO A 295 -1.94 13.57 -0.12
CA PRO A 295 -2.55 12.28 0.10
C PRO A 295 -2.68 11.51 -1.21
N VAL A 296 -2.51 10.19 -1.13
CA VAL A 296 -2.69 9.24 -2.23
C VAL A 296 -3.96 8.42 -2.00
N LYS A 297 -4.49 7.82 -3.07
CA LYS A 297 -5.63 6.92 -2.98
C LYS A 297 -5.17 5.49 -3.17
N LEU A 298 -5.83 4.57 -2.49
CA LEU A 298 -5.60 3.14 -2.61
C LEU A 298 -6.93 2.44 -2.87
N SER A 299 -6.95 1.58 -3.87
CA SER A 299 -7.96 0.53 -4.05
C SER A 299 -7.26 -0.81 -3.99
N THR A 300 -7.88 -1.79 -3.33
CA THR A 300 -7.28 -3.11 -3.11
C THR A 300 -8.21 -4.22 -3.61
N CYS A 301 -7.64 -5.34 -4.03
CA CYS A 301 -8.38 -6.53 -4.41
C CYS A 301 -7.65 -7.77 -3.88
N LEU A 302 -8.37 -8.60 -3.12
CA LEU A 302 -7.88 -9.90 -2.67
C LEU A 302 -8.00 -10.90 -3.81
N MET A 303 -6.90 -11.58 -4.11
CA MET A 303 -6.78 -12.52 -5.20
C MET A 303 -7.01 -13.96 -4.71
N PRO A 304 -7.72 -14.81 -5.46
CA PRO A 304 -7.75 -16.23 -5.20
C PRO A 304 -6.36 -16.84 -5.44
N SER A 305 -5.98 -17.85 -4.64
CA SER A 305 -4.72 -18.59 -4.82
C SER A 305 -4.76 -19.59 -5.99
N GLU A 306 -5.93 -19.86 -6.55
CA GLU A 306 -6.12 -20.77 -7.67
C GLU A 306 -6.42 -19.98 -8.96
N LEU A 307 -5.69 -20.29 -10.04
CA LEU A 307 -5.82 -19.58 -11.31
C LEU A 307 -7.24 -19.64 -11.89
N SER A 308 -7.91 -20.80 -11.76
CA SER A 308 -9.25 -21.00 -12.29
C SER A 308 -10.28 -20.07 -11.63
N ALA A 309 -10.17 -19.88 -10.32
CA ALA A 309 -10.98 -18.91 -9.57
C ALA A 309 -10.56 -17.48 -9.89
N ALA A 310 -9.25 -17.22 -10.03
CA ALA A 310 -8.74 -15.90 -10.37
C ALA A 310 -9.20 -15.39 -11.75
N MET A 311 -9.49 -16.31 -12.68
CA MET A 311 -9.91 -15.98 -14.04
C MET A 311 -11.43 -16.02 -14.28
N ASP A 312 -12.22 -16.41 -13.28
CA ASP A 312 -13.67 -16.55 -13.43
C ASP A 312 -14.42 -15.20 -13.46
N ASP A 313 -15.71 -15.25 -13.81
CA ASP A 313 -16.54 -14.06 -13.93
C ASP A 313 -16.79 -13.35 -12.59
N THR A 314 -16.78 -14.10 -11.48
CA THR A 314 -16.94 -13.55 -10.13
C THR A 314 -15.74 -12.68 -9.80
N GLN A 315 -14.53 -13.20 -10.00
CA GLN A 315 -13.31 -12.46 -9.72
C GLN A 315 -13.12 -11.29 -10.68
N ARG A 316 -13.46 -11.44 -11.97
CA ARG A 316 -13.48 -10.32 -12.93
C ARG A 316 -14.39 -9.17 -12.48
N LEU A 317 -15.52 -9.48 -11.84
CA LEU A 317 -16.39 -8.46 -11.28
C LEU A 317 -15.73 -7.72 -10.10
N GLU A 318 -15.00 -8.43 -9.24
CA GLU A 318 -14.21 -7.81 -8.17
C GLU A 318 -13.09 -6.92 -8.72
N TYR A 319 -12.42 -7.32 -9.80
CA TYR A 319 -11.45 -6.46 -10.51
C TYR A 319 -12.11 -5.16 -10.94
N LYS A 320 -13.24 -5.23 -11.65
CA LYS A 320 -13.97 -4.05 -12.11
C LYS A 320 -14.39 -3.13 -10.96
N ARG A 321 -14.83 -3.70 -9.83
CA ARG A 321 -15.17 -2.93 -8.63
C ARG A 321 -13.94 -2.22 -8.06
N CYS A 322 -12.82 -2.92 -7.89
CA CYS A 322 -11.57 -2.32 -7.43
C CYS A 322 -11.13 -1.17 -8.36
N LEU A 323 -11.16 -1.40 -9.67
CA LEU A 323 -10.67 -0.44 -10.67
C LEU A 323 -11.58 0.81 -10.81
N ALA A 324 -12.87 0.68 -10.53
CA ALA A 324 -13.84 1.78 -10.56
C ALA A 324 -13.85 2.65 -9.30
N ALA A 325 -13.30 2.19 -8.17
CA ALA A 325 -13.67 2.67 -6.84
C ALA A 325 -12.71 3.57 -6.03
N PRO A 326 -11.70 4.28 -6.56
CA PRO A 326 -10.85 5.11 -5.69
C PRO A 326 -11.62 6.29 -5.06
N ASP A 327 -12.70 6.76 -5.70
CA ASP A 327 -13.57 7.84 -5.20
C ASP A 327 -14.88 7.35 -4.57
N ALA A 328 -15.23 6.07 -4.75
CA ALA A 328 -16.53 5.53 -4.34
C ALA A 328 -16.49 4.84 -2.97
N GLN A 329 -15.30 4.53 -2.44
CA GLN A 329 -15.17 4.05 -1.07
C GLN A 329 -15.25 5.23 -0.10
N LEU A 330 -16.46 5.51 0.36
CA LEU A 330 -16.66 6.31 1.57
C LEU A 330 -15.90 5.60 2.69
N SER A 331 -14.74 6.15 3.08
CA SER A 331 -13.97 5.63 4.21
C SER A 331 -14.92 5.39 5.40
N PRO A 332 -14.83 4.25 6.11
CA PRO A 332 -15.58 4.05 7.35
C PRO A 332 -15.39 5.20 8.36
N SER A 333 -14.21 5.85 8.36
CA SER A 333 -13.97 7.05 9.17
C SER A 333 -14.69 8.28 8.62
N PHE A 334 -14.85 8.41 7.30
CA PHE A 334 -15.68 9.45 6.69
C PHE A 334 -17.16 9.20 6.97
N LEU A 335 -17.67 7.97 6.84
CA LEU A 335 -19.04 7.62 7.24
C LEU A 335 -19.26 7.87 8.73
N LEU A 336 -18.30 7.49 9.58
CA LEU A 336 -18.38 7.77 11.02
C LEU A 336 -18.33 9.28 11.29
N GLN A 337 -17.48 10.06 10.64
CA GLN A 337 -17.44 11.52 10.74
C GLN A 337 -18.75 12.15 10.28
N VAL A 338 -19.29 11.73 9.13
CA VAL A 338 -20.59 12.16 8.61
C VAL A 338 -21.72 11.80 9.57
N LEU A 339 -21.77 10.57 10.08
CA LEU A 339 -22.80 10.10 11.02
C LEU A 339 -22.67 10.75 12.40
N THR A 340 -21.46 11.13 12.81
CA THR A 340 -21.22 11.82 14.09
C THR A 340 -21.40 13.33 13.99
N HIS A 341 -21.38 13.91 12.77
CA HIS A 341 -21.50 15.34 12.54
C HIS A 341 -22.85 15.89 13.02
N PRO A 342 -22.89 16.96 13.83
CA PRO A 342 -24.13 17.48 14.42
C PRO A 342 -25.20 17.84 13.40
N ALA A 343 -24.80 18.38 12.24
CA ALA A 343 -25.73 18.74 11.17
C ALA A 343 -26.38 17.51 10.51
N VAL A 344 -25.65 16.42 10.33
CA VAL A 344 -26.18 15.19 9.73
C VAL A 344 -27.09 14.47 10.72
N LYS A 345 -26.75 14.49 12.02
CA LYS A 345 -27.66 14.05 13.09
C LYS A 345 -28.95 14.86 13.12
N ALA A 346 -28.87 16.18 12.94
CA ALA A 346 -30.06 17.04 12.87
C ALA A 346 -30.92 16.73 11.63
N ILE A 347 -30.30 16.54 10.46
CA ILE A 347 -31.02 16.17 9.23
C ILE A 347 -31.65 14.78 9.36
N GLY A 348 -30.92 13.80 9.90
CA GLY A 348 -31.42 12.46 10.19
C GLY A 348 -32.60 12.48 11.16
N ALA A 349 -32.52 13.29 12.23
CA ALA A 349 -33.62 13.47 13.18
C ALA A 349 -34.86 14.11 12.52
N VAL A 350 -34.68 15.10 11.64
CA VAL A 350 -35.77 15.74 10.89
C VAL A 350 -36.44 14.75 9.92
N LEU A 351 -35.65 13.94 9.20
CA LEU A 351 -36.18 12.93 8.29
C LEU A 351 -36.88 11.79 9.04
N LEU A 352 -36.35 11.38 10.19
CA LEU A 352 -36.99 10.39 11.06
C LEU A 352 -38.33 10.91 11.62
N LEU A 353 -38.36 12.15 12.09
CA LEU A 353 -39.59 12.81 12.55
C LEU A 353 -40.61 12.97 11.41
N ALA A 354 -40.17 13.31 10.20
CA ALA A 354 -41.02 13.39 9.03
C ALA A 354 -41.57 12.01 8.62
N GLY A 355 -40.76 10.95 8.70
CA GLY A 355 -41.19 9.57 8.44
C GLY A 355 -42.20 9.07 9.47
N VAL A 356 -41.96 9.32 10.77
CA VAL A 356 -42.89 8.98 11.86
C VAL A 356 -44.21 9.76 11.71
N ALA A 357 -44.16 11.05 11.39
CA ALA A 357 -45.36 11.84 11.11
C ALA A 357 -46.12 11.30 9.89
N GLY A 358 -45.42 10.89 8.83
CA GLY A 358 -46.02 10.27 7.65
C GLY A 358 -46.72 8.94 7.97
N ILE A 359 -46.13 8.10 8.82
CA ILE A 359 -46.73 6.83 9.27
C ILE A 359 -47.97 7.10 10.13
N ILE A 360 -47.90 8.04 11.08
CA ILE A 360 -49.05 8.40 11.93
C ILE A 360 -50.21 8.93 11.08
N VAL A 361 -49.94 9.80 10.11
CA VAL A 361 -50.95 10.31 9.17
C VAL A 361 -51.49 9.20 8.25
N GLY A 362 -50.63 8.27 7.82
CA GLY A 362 -51.02 7.11 7.02
C GLY A 362 -51.90 6.12 7.77
N THR A 363 -51.68 5.91 9.07
CA THR A 363 -52.48 5.02 9.91
C THR A 363 -53.77 5.66 10.44
N CYS A 364 -53.87 6.99 10.46
CA CYS A 364 -55.03 7.69 11.04
C CYS A 364 -56.11 8.13 10.02
N GLY A 365 -55.95 7.86 8.72
CA GLY A 365 -57.00 8.11 7.73
C GLY A 365 -57.14 9.59 7.34
N LEU A 366 -57.17 9.84 6.03
CA LEU A 366 -57.28 11.17 5.44
C LEU A 366 -58.62 11.84 5.75
N ALA A 367 -58.60 12.94 6.51
CA ALA A 367 -59.32 14.18 6.20
C ALA A 367 -58.92 15.29 7.19
N GLY A 368 -57.97 16.16 6.83
CA GLY A 368 -57.84 17.48 7.46
C GLY A 368 -56.46 18.00 7.86
N VAL A 369 -55.34 17.30 7.62
CA VAL A 369 -54.04 17.70 8.20
C VAL A 369 -53.06 18.37 7.22
N ALA A 370 -53.39 18.47 5.93
CA ALA A 370 -52.49 19.03 4.91
C ALA A 370 -52.14 20.54 5.10
N VAL A 371 -52.93 21.29 5.89
CA VAL A 371 -52.69 22.73 6.14
C VAL A 371 -51.80 22.97 7.38
N GLY A 372 -51.64 21.99 8.28
CA GLY A 372 -50.86 22.14 9.51
C GLY A 372 -49.34 21.92 9.34
N ILE A 373 -48.94 21.04 8.42
CA ILE A 373 -47.54 20.61 8.28
C ILE A 373 -46.68 21.70 7.62
N SER A 374 -47.23 22.45 6.66
CA SER A 374 -46.54 23.58 6.02
C SER A 374 -46.25 24.74 6.99
N ALA A 375 -47.12 24.98 7.98
CA ALA A 375 -46.92 25.99 9.01
C ALA A 375 -45.88 25.57 10.08
N LEU A 376 -45.71 24.25 10.32
CA LEU A 376 -44.70 23.73 11.23
C LEU A 376 -43.29 23.78 10.61
N PHE A 377 -43.16 23.43 9.32
CA PHE A 377 -41.88 23.55 8.60
C PHE A 377 -41.42 25.02 8.46
N ALA A 378 -42.35 25.96 8.23
CA ALA A 378 -42.02 27.39 8.20
C ALA A 378 -41.50 27.91 9.55
N LYS A 379 -41.98 27.41 10.69
CA LYS A 379 -41.51 27.82 12.02
C LYS A 379 -40.17 27.18 12.40
N ILE A 380 -39.90 25.94 11.99
CA ILE A 380 -38.62 25.27 12.25
C ILE A 380 -37.49 25.92 11.44
N LEU A 381 -37.73 26.29 10.18
CA LEU A 381 -36.75 27.01 9.35
C LEU A 381 -36.43 28.42 9.89
N ILE A 382 -37.39 29.09 10.52
CA ILE A 382 -37.18 30.41 11.13
C ILE A 382 -36.50 30.30 12.52
N GLY A 383 -36.72 29.22 13.26
CA GLY A 383 -36.13 29.01 14.59
C GLY A 383 -34.64 28.65 14.60
N VAL A 384 -34.15 27.95 13.57
CA VAL A 384 -32.72 27.57 13.48
C VAL A 384 -31.81 28.78 13.19
N GLY A 385 -32.35 29.90 12.70
CA GLY A 385 -31.59 31.13 12.49
C GLY A 385 -31.31 31.98 13.74
N ALA A 386 -31.89 31.65 14.91
CA ALA A 386 -31.87 32.54 16.09
C ALA A 386 -31.29 31.93 17.38
N GLY A 387 -30.83 30.68 17.37
CA GLY A 387 -30.49 29.93 18.60
C GLY A 387 -29.02 29.65 18.83
N THR A 388 -28.14 30.65 18.81
CA THR A 388 -26.75 30.51 19.31
C THR A 388 -26.38 31.66 20.25
N THR A 389 -26.88 31.65 21.49
CA THR A 389 -26.17 32.28 22.63
C THR A 389 -26.71 31.85 24.00
N ILE A 390 -25.78 31.38 24.87
CA ILE A 390 -25.71 31.53 26.34
C ILE A 390 -26.62 30.65 27.24
N ALA A 391 -26.01 29.73 28.02
CA ALA A 391 -25.91 29.81 29.50
C ALA A 391 -25.63 28.44 30.19
N SER A 392 -24.48 28.43 30.85
CA SER A 392 -23.97 27.66 31.99
C SER A 392 -24.95 27.10 33.04
N GLY A 393 -24.64 25.91 33.57
CA GLY A 393 -24.38 25.72 35.01
C GLY A 393 -25.34 24.86 35.88
N ILE A 394 -24.71 24.05 36.74
CA ILE A 394 -25.23 23.31 37.94
C ILE A 394 -25.93 21.97 37.59
N GLY A 395 -25.58 20.76 38.06
CA GLY A 395 -24.70 20.26 39.13
C GLY A 395 -25.51 19.42 40.11
N PHE A 396 -25.33 18.08 40.19
CA PHE A 396 -25.32 17.29 41.45
C PHE A 396 -25.06 15.77 41.26
N PHE A 397 -24.45 15.19 42.31
CA PHE A 397 -23.98 13.82 42.54
C PHE A 397 -25.07 12.73 42.60
N ALA A 398 -24.70 11.49 42.23
CA ALA A 398 -24.92 10.31 43.08
C ALA A 398 -24.03 9.13 42.66
N SER A 399 -23.56 8.42 43.69
CA SER A 399 -22.60 7.33 43.74
C SER A 399 -23.31 5.97 43.73
N SER A 400 -22.71 4.94 43.12
CA SER A 400 -22.75 3.59 43.69
C SER A 400 -21.54 2.75 43.25
N LYS A 401 -20.96 2.10 44.25
CA LYS A 401 -19.89 1.10 44.20
C LYS A 401 -20.37 -0.20 43.55
N LEU A 402 -19.44 -0.96 42.95
CA LEU A 402 -19.09 -2.35 43.30
C LEU A 402 -17.88 -2.78 42.43
N SER A 403 -16.74 -3.12 43.04
CA SER A 403 -16.23 -4.50 43.27
C SER A 403 -15.53 -5.09 42.03
N LYS A 404 -14.19 -5.04 41.94
CA LYS A 404 -13.13 -5.92 42.53
C LYS A 404 -12.78 -7.13 41.65
N ASP A 405 -11.48 -7.14 41.32
CA ASP A 405 -10.53 -8.26 41.24
C ASP A 405 -10.77 -9.44 40.28
N GLU A 406 -9.90 -9.58 39.28
CA GLU A 406 -9.22 -10.85 38.92
C GLU A 406 -7.96 -10.55 38.08
N VAL A 407 -6.77 -10.63 38.68
CA VAL A 407 -5.78 -11.73 38.64
C VAL A 407 -4.88 -11.68 37.39
N ASN A 408 -3.67 -11.17 37.62
CA ASN A 408 -2.49 -11.36 36.78
C ASN A 408 -1.88 -12.73 37.09
N GLU A 409 -1.80 -13.62 36.11
CA GLU A 409 -0.87 -14.76 36.14
C GLU A 409 0.19 -14.58 35.05
N ALA A 410 1.42 -14.35 35.50
CA ALA A 410 2.61 -14.35 34.69
C ALA A 410 3.19 -15.78 34.68
N HIS A 411 3.34 -16.36 33.49
CA HIS A 411 4.09 -17.61 33.30
C HIS A 411 5.61 -17.33 33.25
N PRO A 412 6.45 -18.09 33.97
CA PRO A 412 7.89 -18.01 33.84
C PRO A 412 8.39 -18.81 32.63
N LEU A 413 9.36 -18.21 31.91
CA LEU A 413 10.13 -18.84 30.83
C LEU A 413 11.11 -19.89 31.39
N PRO A 414 11.38 -20.99 30.67
CA PRO A 414 12.36 -22.00 31.06
C PRO A 414 13.80 -21.51 30.85
N GLN A 415 14.68 -21.85 31.80
CA GLN A 415 16.12 -21.61 31.71
C GLN A 415 16.82 -22.64 30.80
N PRO A 416 17.96 -22.28 30.19
CA PRO A 416 18.74 -23.20 29.36
C PRO A 416 19.54 -24.19 30.23
N LEU A 417 19.56 -25.45 29.79
CA LEU A 417 20.43 -26.49 30.34
C LEU A 417 21.86 -26.33 29.79
N SER A 418 22.82 -26.51 30.69
CA SER A 418 24.27 -26.61 30.48
C SER A 418 24.69 -27.84 29.70
#